data_AF-A0A846XZ44-F1
#
_entry.id   AF-A0A846XZ44-F1
#
_cell.length_a   1.000
_cell.length_b   1.000
_cell.length_c   1.000
_cell.angle_alpha   90.00
_cell.angle_beta   90.00
_cell.angle_gamma   90.00
#
_symmetry.space_group_name_H-M   'P 1'
#
loop_
_entity.id
_entity.type
_entity.pdbx_description
1 polymer ?
#
loop_
_entity_poly.entity_id
_entity_poly.type
_entity_poly.pdbx_seq_one_letter_code
_entity_poly.pdbx_strand_id
1 'polypeptide(L)' 'MVSHDVIAQLRQDITTASDAGDEAEVKRLEKELDTALAAYREDAGGAG' A
#
# COMPACT_ATOMS: atom_id res chain seq x y z
N MET A 1 0.56 -13.60 -0.53
CA MET A 1 0.92 -13.19 0.84
C MET A 1 1.43 -11.76 0.77
N VAL A 2 0.59 -10.79 1.10
CA VAL A 2 1.02 -9.40 1.24
C VAL A 2 1.71 -9.33 2.61
N SER A 3 2.99 -8.99 2.63
CA SER A 3 3.75 -8.85 3.87
C SER A 3 3.78 -7.40 4.33
N HIS A 4 4.14 -7.19 5.60
CA HIS A 4 4.41 -5.87 6.15
C HIS A 4 5.42 -5.07 5.28
N ASP A 5 6.37 -5.75 4.65
CA ASP A 5 7.37 -5.11 3.76
C ASP A 5 6.74 -4.51 2.50
N VAL A 6 5.72 -5.16 1.92
CA VAL A 6 4.99 -4.61 0.76
C VAL A 6 4.26 -3.33 1.13
N ILE A 7 3.65 -3.29 2.32
CA ILE A 7 2.99 -2.08 2.85
C ILE A 7 4.00 -0.96 3.10
N ALA A 8 5.19 -1.30 3.64
CA ALA A 8 6.26 -0.34 3.87
C ALA A 8 6.79 0.25 2.54
N GLN A 9 6.98 -0.60 1.53
CA GLN A 9 7.42 -0.16 0.20
C GLN A 9 6.40 0.78 -0.45
N LEU A 10 5.11 0.43 -0.44
CA LEU A 10 4.07 1.28 -1.01
C LEU A 10 4.01 2.66 -0.35
N ARG A 11 4.19 2.73 0.97
CA ARG A 11 4.27 4.01 1.70
C ARG A 11 5.48 4.85 1.26
N GLN A 12 6.64 4.22 1.08
CA GLN A 12 7.85 4.90 0.61
C GLN A 12 7.66 5.43 -0.82
N ASP A 13 7.05 4.64 -1.70
CA ASP A 13 6.81 5.01 -3.09
C ASP A 13 5.81 6.18 -3.17
N ILE A 14 4.78 6.20 -2.32
CA ILE A 14 3.85 7.33 -2.19
C ILE A 14 4.60 8.61 -1.81
N THR A 15 5.47 8.54 -0.79
CA THR A 15 6.29 9.71 -0.40
C THR A 15 7.16 10.17 -1.55
N THR A 16 7.80 9.25 -2.27
CA THR A 16 8.67 9.56 -3.40
C THR A 16 7.90 10.21 -4.56
N ALA A 17 6.73 9.68 -4.91
CA ALA A 17 5.85 10.25 -5.93
C ALA A 17 5.32 11.63 -5.53
N SER A 18 4.96 11.81 -4.26
CA SER A 18 4.52 13.10 -3.73
C SER A 18 5.65 14.13 -3.75
N ASP A 19 6.87 13.76 -3.38
CA ASP A 19 8.05 14.63 -3.42
C ASP A 19 8.40 15.04 -4.87
N ALA A 20 8.11 14.15 -5.83
CA ALA A 20 8.24 14.43 -7.26
C ALA A 20 7.07 15.26 -7.85
N GLY A 21 5.99 15.47 -7.09
CA GLY A 21 4.78 16.16 -7.55
C GLY A 21 3.91 15.33 -8.50
N ASP A 22 4.08 14.01 -8.56
CA ASP A 22 3.30 13.11 -9.41
C ASP A 22 2.00 12.68 -8.70
N GLU A 23 1.00 13.56 -8.73
CA GLU A 23 -0.30 13.30 -8.09
C GLU A 23 -1.05 12.10 -8.69
N ALA A 24 -0.80 11.76 -9.95
CA ALA A 24 -1.44 10.63 -10.61
C ALA A 24 -0.90 9.31 -10.06
N GLU A 25 0.42 9.25 -9.88
CA GLU A 25 1.09 8.09 -9.28
C GLU A 25 0.77 7.95 -7.80
N VAL A 26 0.71 9.06 -7.04
CA VAL A 26 0.26 9.04 -5.64
C VAL A 26 -1.13 8.39 -5.52
N LYS A 27 -2.12 8.85 -6.30
CA LYS A 27 -3.48 8.28 -6.26
C LYS A 27 -3.54 6.81 -6.65
N ARG A 28 -2.64 6.37 -7.51
CA ARG A 28 -2.54 4.97 -7.90
C ARG A 28 -2.00 4.14 -6.73
N LEU A 29 -0.86 4.56 -6.18
CA LEU A 29 -0.19 3.86 -5.09
C LEU A 29 -1.03 3.82 -3.81
N GLU A 30 -1.81 4.87 -3.53
CA GLU A 30 -2.79 4.88 -2.42
C GLU A 30 -3.84 3.76 -2.57
N LYS A 31 -4.38 3.53 -3.77
CA LYS A 31 -5.33 2.44 -4.03
C LYS A 31 -4.68 1.06 -3.87
N GLU A 32 -3.44 0.93 -4.31
CA GLU A 32 -2.67 -0.31 -4.14
C GLU A 32 -2.39 -0.58 -2.66
N LEU A 33 -2.07 0.47 -1.89
CA LEU A 33 -1.91 0.39 -0.43
C LEU A 33 -3.20 -0.03 0.28
N ASP A 34 -4.34 0.55 -0.07
CA ASP A 34 -5.63 0.15 0.49
C ASP A 34 -5.95 -1.32 0.22
N THR A 35 -5.68 -1.78 -1.00
CA THR A 35 -5.87 -3.19 -1.39
C THR A 35 -4.94 -4.11 -0.58
N ALA A 36 -3.68 -3.72 -0.43
CA ALA A 36 -2.69 -4.45 0.35
C ALA A 36 -3.09 -4.54 1.84
N LEU A 37 -3.61 -3.45 2.41
CA LEU A 37 -4.10 -3.41 3.80
C LEU A 37 -5.37 -4.24 4.02
N ALA A 38 -6.25 -4.34 3.02
CA ALA A 38 -7.41 -5.21 3.06
C ALA A 38 -6.97 -6.68 3.05
N ALA A 39 -6.12 -7.06 2.08
CA ALA A 39 -5.60 -8.42 1.98
C ALA A 39 -4.80 -8.85 3.23
N TYR A 40 -3.99 -7.95 3.79
CA TYR A 40 -3.25 -8.21 5.03
C TYR A 40 -4.19 -8.46 6.22
N ARG A 41 -5.31 -7.75 6.30
CA ARG A 41 -6.32 -7.95 7.34
C ARG A 41 -7.09 -9.25 7.16
N GLU A 42 -7.43 -9.63 5.92
CA GLU A 42 -8.06 -10.91 5.62
C GLU A 42 -7.13 -12.09 5.94
N ASP A 43 -5.84 -11.97 5.63
CA ASP A 43 -4.82 -12.98 5.96
C ASP A 43 -4.60 -13.09 7.47
N ALA A 44 -4.60 -11.97 8.20
CA ALA A 44 -4.47 -11.94 9.66
C ALA A 44 -5.76 -12.33 10.41
N GLY A 45 -6.93 -12.23 9.77
CA GLY A 45 -8.25 -12.44 10.36
C GLY A 45 -8.99 -13.70 9.89
N GLY A 46 -8.46 -14.42 8.91
CA GLY A 46 -9.04 -15.65 8.34
C GLY A 46 -8.95 -16.91 9.22
N ALA A 47 -8.67 -16.74 10.51
CA ALA A 47 -8.76 -17.77 11.54
C ALA A 47 -9.73 -17.29 12.65
N GLY A 48 -11.03 -17.34 12.35
CA GLY A 48 -12.11 -17.04 13.29
C GLY A 48 -13.36 -17.82 12.95
#